data_AF-W1XRD5-F1
#
_entry.id   AF-W1XRD5-F1
#
_cell.length_a   1.000
_cell.length_b   1.000
_cell.length_c   1.000
_cell.angle_alpha   90.00
_cell.angle_beta   90.00
_cell.angle_gamma   90.00
#
_symmetry.space_group_name_H-M   'P 1'
#
loop_
_entity.id
_entity.type
_entity.pdbx_description
1 polymer ?
#
loop_
_entity_poly.entity_id
_entity_poly.type
_entity_poly.pdbx_seq_one_letter_code
_entity_poly.pdbx_strand_id
1 'polypeptide(L)' 'MVIDFTIIKEKIHGRLDHRHINDVLGDINPTAENMAKWIADELGPKCFKVEVQESEGNTAI' A
#
# COMPACT_ATOMS: atom_id res chain seq x y z
N MET A 1 1.54 -5.14 21.17
CA MET A 1 1.50 -5.04 19.69
C MET A 1 1.68 -3.58 19.31
N VAL A 2 2.48 -3.27 18.27
CA VAL A 2 2.70 -1.89 17.79
C VAL A 2 1.48 -1.38 17.01
N ILE A 3 0.93 -2.25 16.16
CA ILE A 3 -0.33 -2.10 15.42
C ILE A 3 -0.96 -3.50 15.26
N ASP A 4 -2.29 -3.58 15.23
CA ASP A 4 -3.02 -4.83 15.03
C ASP A 4 -3.00 -5.24 13.55
N PHE A 5 -2.75 -6.51 13.24
CA PHE A 5 -2.69 -7.00 11.86
C PHE A 5 -4.03 -6.90 11.13
N THR A 6 -5.15 -7.04 11.85
CA THR A 6 -6.49 -6.87 11.29
C THR A 6 -6.68 -5.43 10.81
N ILE A 7 -6.20 -4.45 11.59
CA ILE A 7 -6.26 -3.04 11.21
C ILE A 7 -5.42 -2.78 9.94
N ILE A 8 -4.22 -3.37 9.84
CA ILE A 8 -3.40 -3.25 8.63
C ILE A 8 -4.12 -3.84 7.42
N LYS A 9 -4.69 -5.04 7.57
CA LYS A 9 -5.39 -5.74 6.49
C LYS A 9 -6.59 -4.92 5.98
N GLU A 10 -7.41 -4.40 6.88
CA GLU A 10 -8.56 -3.57 6.49
C GLU A 10 -8.14 -2.26 5.84
N LYS A 11 -7.12 -1.57 6.39
CA LYS A 11 -6.65 -0.29 5.85
C LYS A 11 -6.01 -0.41 4.46
N ILE A 12 -5.31 -1.50 4.17
CA ILE A 12 -4.57 -1.64 2.93
C ILE A 12 -5.27 -2.60 1.97
N HIS A 13 -5.39 -3.87 2.35
CA HIS A 13 -5.96 -4.90 1.49
C HIS A 13 -7.45 -4.68 1.24
N GLY A 14 -8.24 -4.30 2.26
CA GLY A 14 -9.67 -4.01 2.10
C GLY A 14 -9.98 -2.86 1.15
N ARG A 15 -9.01 -1.96 0.90
CA ARG A 15 -9.14 -0.84 -0.04
C ARG A 15 -8.60 -1.14 -1.43
N LEU A 16 -7.57 -1.98 -1.55
CA LEU A 16 -6.88 -2.24 -2.81
C LEU A 16 -7.35 -3.52 -3.52
N ASP A 17 -7.72 -4.56 -2.78
CA ASP A 17 -8.08 -5.86 -3.35
C ASP A 17 -9.38 -5.78 -4.17
N HIS A 18 -9.37 -6.39 -5.36
CA HIS A 18 -10.49 -6.37 -6.31
C HIS A 18 -11.03 -4.96 -6.62
N ARG A 19 -10.17 -3.92 -6.58
CA ARG A 19 -10.51 -2.55 -6.95
C ARG A 19 -9.71 -2.07 -8.15
N HIS A 20 -10.27 -1.09 -8.86
CA HIS A 20 -9.51 -0.30 -9.81
C HIS A 20 -8.63 0.67 -9.04
N ILE A 21 -7.31 0.51 -9.12
CA ILE A 21 -6.34 1.19 -8.24
C ILE A 21 -6.43 2.71 -8.38
N ASN A 22 -6.66 3.23 -9.60
CA ASN A 22 -6.81 4.67 -9.82
C ASN A 22 -7.97 5.27 -9.00
N ASP A 23 -9.04 4.51 -8.75
CA ASP A 23 -10.18 5.01 -7.97
C ASP A 23 -9.85 5.10 -6.48
N VAL A 24 -8.87 4.31 -6.02
CA VAL A 24 -8.42 4.26 -4.62
C VAL A 24 -7.34 5.32 -4.35
N LEU A 25 -6.41 5.48 -5.30
CA LEU A 25 -5.28 6.39 -5.21
C LEU A 25 -5.62 7.83 -5.67
N GLY A 26 -6.77 8.03 -6.32
CA GLY A 26 -7.22 9.33 -6.80
C GLY A 26 -6.32 9.87 -7.92
N ASP A 27 -5.79 11.08 -7.74
CA ASP A 27 -4.97 11.76 -8.74
C ASP A 27 -3.50 11.27 -8.81
N ILE A 28 -3.17 10.24 -8.04
CA ILE A 28 -1.82 9.65 -8.02
C ILE A 28 -1.72 8.57 -9.09
N ASN A 29 -0.69 8.66 -9.94
CA ASN A 29 -0.39 7.61 -10.92
C ASN A 29 -0.03 6.30 -10.19
N PRO A 30 -0.74 5.17 -10.43
CA PRO A 30 -0.59 3.94 -9.63
C PRO A 30 0.63 3.10 -10.00
N THR A 31 1.82 3.69 -9.95
CA THR A 31 3.08 2.92 -10.08
C THR A 31 3.43 2.22 -8.77
N ALA A 32 4.30 1.21 -8.81
CA ALA A 32 4.71 0.47 -7.62
C ALA A 32 5.33 1.40 -6.55
N GLU A 33 6.11 2.41 -6.95
CA GLU A 33 6.72 3.40 -6.06
C GLU A 33 5.68 4.30 -5.39
N ASN A 34 4.70 4.79 -6.16
CA ASN A 34 3.63 5.63 -5.63
C ASN A 34 2.70 4.84 -4.71
N MET A 35 2.43 3.57 -5.03
CA MET A 35 1.70 2.65 -4.15
C MET A 35 2.48 2.41 -2.86
N ALA A 36 3.79 2.16 -2.92
CA ALA A 36 4.62 1.92 -1.74
C ALA A 36 4.57 3.14 -0.79
N LYS A 37 4.73 4.34 -1.35
CA LYS A 37 4.58 5.59 -0.61
C LYS A 37 3.19 5.75 0.01
N TRP A 38 2.13 5.51 -0.77
CA TRP A 38 0.76 5.64 -0.29
C TRP A 38 0.46 4.69 0.87
N ILE A 39 0.90 3.43 0.79
CA ILE A 39 0.76 2.44 1.88
C ILE A 39 1.53 2.88 3.13
N ALA A 40 2.75 3.42 2.96
CA ALA A 40 3.54 3.92 4.07
C ALA A 40 2.84 5.10 4.77
N ASP A 41 2.29 6.03 4.00
CA ASP A 41 1.54 7.18 4.49
C ASP A 41 0.26 6.74 5.23
N GLU A 42 -0.45 5.70 4.76
CA GLU A 42 -1.66 5.14 5.40
C GLU A 42 -1.40 4.44 6.75
N LEU A 43 -0.23 3.79 6.87
CA LEU A 43 0.22 3.13 8.10
C LEU A 43 0.92 4.11 9.07
N GLY A 44 1.40 5.24 8.55
CA GLY A 44 1.97 6.33 9.30
C GLY A 44 3.28 5.98 10.03
N PRO A 45 3.57 6.61 11.19
CA PRO A 45 4.89 6.57 11.83
C PRO A 45 5.28 5.18 12.39
N LYS A 46 4.34 4.23 12.41
CA LYS A 46 4.58 2.85 12.84
C LYS A 46 5.06 1.96 11.68
N CYS A 47 4.99 2.45 10.45
CA CYS A 47 5.49 1.77 9.28
C CYS A 47 6.99 2.02 9.15
N PHE A 48 7.78 0.94 9.14
CA PHE A 48 9.23 1.03 8.96
C PHE A 48 9.65 0.86 7.50
N LYS A 49 8.95 -0.01 6.76
CA LYS A 49 9.24 -0.34 5.36
C LYS A 49 7.95 -0.79 4.68
N VAL A 50 7.80 -0.40 3.42
CA VAL A 50 6.83 -0.98 2.48
C VAL A 50 7.60 -1.60 1.32
N GLU A 51 7.05 -2.64 0.73
CA GLU A 51 7.59 -3.25 -0.47
C GLU A 51 6.41 -3.62 -1.37
N VAL A 52 6.40 -3.10 -2.59
CA VAL A 52 5.36 -3.37 -3.59
C VAL A 52 6.02 -4.10 -4.74
N GLN A 53 5.52 -5.30 -5.03
CA GLN A 53 5.97 -6.12 -6.14
C GLN A 53 4.86 -6.23 -7.17
N GLU A 54 5.04 -5.60 -8.32
CA GLU A 54 4.07 -5.64 -9.42
C GLU A 54 4.14 -6.97 -10.16
N SER A 55 5.37 -7.44 -10.41
CA SER A 55 5.66 -8.71 -11.05
C SER A 55 6.95 -9.29 -10.48
N GLU A 56 7.24 -10.56 -10.77
CA GLU A 56 8.43 -11.22 -10.25
C GLU A 56 9.71 -10.44 -10.59
N GLY A 57 10.48 -10.06 -9.57
CA GLY A 57 11.69 -9.25 -9.73
C GLY A 57 11.48 -7.74 -9.97
N ASN A 58 10.24 -7.27 -10.17
CA ASN A 58 9.91 -5.85 -10.30
C ASN A 58 9.34 -5.30 -8.98
N THR A 59 10.23 -4.77 -8.14
CA THR A 59 9.93 -4.37 -6.77
C THR A 59 10.29 -2.90 -6.52
N ALA A 60 9.35 -2.15 -5.94
CA ALA A 60 9.58 -0.85 -5.35
C ALA A 60 9.61 -0.93 -3.82
N ILE A 61 10.54 -0.20 -3.20
CA ILE A 61 10.78 -0.16 -1.74
C ILE A 61 10.66 1.28 -1.25
#